data_AF-A0A0W0R238-F1
#
_entry.id   AF-A0A0W0R238-F1
#
_cell.length_a   1.000
_cell.length_b   1.000
_cell.length_c   1.000
_cell.angle_alpha   90.00
_cell.angle_beta   90.00
_cell.angle_gamma   90.00
#
_symmetry.space_group_name_H-M   'P 1'
#
loop_
_entity.id
_entity.type
_entity.pdbx_description
1 polymer ?
#
loop_
_entity_poly.entity_id
_entity_poly.type
_entity_poly.pdbx_seq_one_letter_code
_entity_poly.pdbx_strand_id
1 'polypeptide(L)' 'MRANTNYLPKIFGIVALGAFLSLGIFYSTNANAANGCGFGYHATAFGRCVPNSPGPWARPIVGNPDCWTNRWGQVRCWR' A
#
# COMPACT_ATOMS: atom_id res chain seq x y z
N MET A 1 16.47 11.39 -42.38
CA MET A 1 16.94 10.93 -41.07
C MET A 1 16.32 9.55 -40.82
N ARG A 2 17.12 8.48 -40.75
CA ARG A 2 16.62 7.12 -40.51
C ARG A 2 16.51 6.93 -39.00
N ALA A 3 15.31 7.00 -38.45
CA ALA A 3 15.08 6.66 -37.04
C ALA A 3 15.29 5.15 -36.87
N ASN A 4 16.30 4.78 -36.08
CA ASN A 4 16.56 3.39 -35.73
C ASN A 4 15.34 2.81 -35.02
N THR A 5 14.64 1.88 -35.68
CA THR A 5 13.35 1.30 -35.25
C THR A 5 13.43 0.47 -33.96
N ASN A 6 14.64 0.13 -33.50
CA ASN A 6 14.90 -0.75 -32.36
C ASN A 6 14.75 -0.10 -30.97
N TYR A 7 14.49 1.21 -30.90
CA TYR A 7 14.33 1.93 -29.62
C TYR A 7 12.87 2.00 -29.15
N LEU A 8 11.91 1.99 -30.08
CA LEU A 8 10.48 1.99 -29.80
C LEU A 8 10.03 0.86 -28.86
N PRO A 9 10.35 -0.43 -29.11
CA PRO A 9 9.94 -1.52 -28.21
C PRO A 9 10.63 -1.46 -26.84
N LYS A 10 11.86 -0.93 -26.78
CA LYS A 10 12.58 -0.76 -25.50
C LYS A 10 11.95 0.32 -24.62
N ILE A 11 11.60 1.46 -25.21
CA ILE A 11 10.90 2.54 -24.50
C ILE A 11 9.53 2.04 -24.03
N PHE A 12 8.80 1.31 -24.88
CA PHE A 12 7.51 0.74 -24.52
C PHE A 12 7.62 -0.24 -23.34
N GLY A 13 8.66 -1.09 -23.32
CA GLY A 13 8.92 -2.00 -22.21
C GLY A 13 9.21 -1.27 -20.88
N ILE A 14 10.00 -0.19 -20.91
CA ILE A 14 10.31 0.61 -19.71
C ILE A 14 9.05 1.30 -19.19
N VAL A 15 8.24 1.90 -20.08
CA VAL A 15 6.99 2.57 -19.71
C VAL A 15 5.99 1.56 -19.13
N ALA A 16 5.84 0.40 -19.75
CA ALA A 16 4.96 -0.65 -19.25
C ALA A 16 5.39 -1.14 -17.86
N LEU A 17 6.68 -1.42 -17.66
CA LEU A 17 7.20 -1.85 -16.36
C LEU A 17 6.97 -0.78 -15.27
N GLY A 18 7.24 0.50 -15.59
CA GLY A 18 6.99 1.62 -14.69
C GLY A 18 5.51 1.76 -14.34
N ALA A 19 4.60 1.59 -15.30
CA ALA A 19 3.16 1.63 -15.08
C ALA A 19 2.69 0.48 -14.19
N PHE A 20 3.15 -0.75 -14.44
CA PHE A 20 2.81 -1.91 -13.61
C PHE A 20 3.33 -1.78 -12.18
N LEU A 21 4.55 -1.29 -12.00
CA LEU A 21 5.12 -1.06 -10.68
C LEU A 21 4.32 0.00 -9.90
N SER A 22 3.96 1.08 -10.59
CA SER A 22 3.13 2.15 -10.02
C SER A 22 1.76 1.62 -9.60
N LEU A 23 1.08 0.88 -10.47
CA LEU A 23 -0.20 0.22 -10.17
C LEU A 23 -0.07 -0.73 -8.97
N GLY A 24 1.01 -1.51 -8.87
CA GLY A 24 1.26 -2.40 -7.74
C GLY A 24 1.41 -1.66 -6.41
N ILE A 25 2.12 -0.53 -6.40
CA ILE A 25 2.29 0.32 -5.22
C ILE A 25 0.95 0.93 -4.80
N PHE A 26 0.20 1.52 -5.73
CA PHE A 26 -1.10 2.14 -5.42
C PHE A 26 -2.18 1.13 -5.06
N TYR A 27 -2.21 -0.05 -5.70
CA TYR A 27 -3.18 -1.09 -5.39
C TYR A 27 -2.90 -1.72 -4.02
N SER A 28 -1.65 -2.06 -3.72
CA SER A 28 -1.31 -2.71 -2.44
C SER A 28 -1.55 -1.80 -1.24
N THR A 29 -1.25 -0.50 -1.38
CA THR A 29 -1.45 0.49 -0.31
C THR A 29 -2.93 0.77 -0.04
N ASN A 30 -3.79 0.79 -1.07
CA ASN A 30 -5.21 1.12 -0.91
C ASN A 30 -6.11 -0.10 -0.69
N ALA A 31 -5.91 -1.19 -1.43
CA ALA A 31 -6.81 -2.35 -1.40
C ALA A 31 -6.62 -3.22 -0.14
N ASN A 32 -5.40 -3.30 0.40
CA ASN A 32 -5.10 -4.12 1.58
C ASN A 32 -5.13 -3.34 2.90
N ALA A 33 -5.40 -2.03 2.86
CA ALA A 33 -5.58 -1.24 4.06
C ALA A 33 -6.91 -1.66 4.73
N ALA A 34 -6.78 -2.61 5.65
CA ALA A 34 -7.77 -3.01 6.63
C ALA A 34 -9.17 -3.29 6.05
N ASN A 35 -9.20 -4.23 5.11
CA ASN A 35 -10.41 -4.78 4.47
C ASN A 35 -11.15 -3.75 3.60
N GLY A 36 -10.43 -2.86 2.92
CA GLY A 36 -11.01 -1.91 1.97
C GLY A 36 -11.45 -0.58 2.57
N CYS A 37 -11.16 -0.33 3.86
CA CYS A 37 -11.47 0.94 4.51
C CYS A 37 -10.46 2.06 4.24
N GLY A 38 -9.36 1.75 3.57
CA GLY A 38 -8.30 2.71 3.28
C GLY A 38 -7.34 2.92 4.45
N PHE A 39 -6.31 3.69 4.20
CA PHE A 39 -5.23 3.92 5.13
C PHE A 39 -5.69 4.75 6.35
N GLY A 40 -5.24 4.38 7.55
CA GLY A 40 -5.68 5.00 8.81
C GLY A 40 -7.01 4.48 9.36
N TYR A 41 -7.69 3.54 8.67
CA TYR A 41 -8.97 2.96 9.09
C TYR A 41 -8.90 1.42 9.15
N HIS A 42 -9.90 0.79 9.76
CA HIS A 42 -10.16 -0.64 9.65
C HIS A 42 -11.63 -1.00 9.64
N ALA A 43 -11.98 -2.12 9.00
CA ALA A 43 -13.31 -2.68 9.07
C ALA A 43 -13.53 -3.38 10.41
N THR A 44 -14.63 -3.07 11.08
CA THR A 44 -15.14 -3.88 12.19
C THR A 44 -15.62 -5.24 11.67
N ALA A 45 -15.92 -6.17 12.57
CA ALA A 45 -16.53 -7.46 12.22
C ALA A 45 -17.85 -7.34 11.42
N PHE A 46 -18.51 -6.18 11.51
CA PHE A 46 -19.74 -5.86 10.79
C PHE A 46 -19.51 -5.02 9.52
N GLY A 47 -18.25 -4.86 9.08
CA GLY A 47 -17.90 -4.15 7.85
C GLY A 47 -17.89 -2.62 7.96
N ARG A 48 -18.05 -2.04 9.16
CA ARG A 48 -17.98 -0.58 9.34
C ARG A 48 -16.54 -0.11 9.37
N CYS A 49 -16.20 0.88 8.56
CA CYS A 49 -14.89 1.53 8.64
C CYS A 49 -14.81 2.46 9.84
N VAL A 50 -13.84 2.22 10.72
CA VAL A 50 -13.57 3.03 11.91
C VAL A 50 -12.08 3.40 11.96
N PRO A 51 -11.72 4.53 12.60
CA PRO A 51 -10.33 4.91 12.75
C PRO A 51 -9.50 3.75 13.33
N ASN A 52 -8.34 3.52 12.75
CA ASN A 52 -7.43 2.50 13.19
C ASN A 52 -6.79 2.93 14.51
N SER A 53 -6.86 2.08 15.53
CA SER A 53 -6.29 2.33 16.84
C SER A 53 -5.58 1.08 17.34
N PRO A 54 -4.49 1.20 18.11
CA PRO A 54 -3.79 0.06 18.66
C PRO A 54 -4.73 -0.72 19.58
N GLY A 55 -5.00 -1.97 19.20
CA GLY A 55 -5.75 -2.92 20.03
C GLY A 55 -4.86 -3.61 21.06
N PRO A 56 -5.43 -4.55 21.83
CA PRO A 56 -4.64 -5.43 22.70
C PRO A 56 -3.52 -6.11 21.91
N TRP A 57 -2.32 -6.16 22.49
CA TRP A 57 -1.10 -6.74 21.89
C TRP A 57 -0.47 -5.93 20.75
N ALA A 58 -0.94 -4.70 20.49
CA ALA A 58 -0.25 -3.80 19.58
C ALA A 58 1.12 -3.41 20.16
N ARG A 59 2.17 -3.44 19.32
CA ARG A 59 3.52 -3.00 19.71
C ARG A 59 3.92 -1.77 18.88
N PRO A 60 4.31 -0.66 19.51
CA PRO A 60 4.73 0.53 18.77
C PRO A 60 5.97 0.24 17.93
N ILE A 61 6.09 0.91 16.79
CA ILE A 61 7.28 0.84 15.93
C ILE A 61 8.22 1.98 16.31
N VAL A 62 9.46 1.63 16.69
CA VAL A 62 10.48 2.62 17.05
C VAL A 62 10.74 3.55 15.85
N GLY A 63 10.71 4.86 16.09
CA GLY A 63 10.90 5.88 15.05
C GLY A 63 9.66 6.24 14.23
N ASN A 64 8.51 5.57 14.45
CA ASN A 64 7.24 5.89 13.79
C ASN A 64 6.11 6.02 14.82
N PRO A 65 5.88 7.23 15.37
CA PRO A 65 4.98 7.44 16.51
C PRO A 65 3.51 7.10 16.22
N ASP A 66 3.11 7.13 14.95
CA ASP A 66 1.74 6.85 14.52
C ASP A 66 1.53 5.40 14.05
N CYS A 67 2.54 4.54 14.21
CA CYS A 67 2.52 3.17 13.69
C CYS A 67 2.81 2.10 14.75
N TRP A 68 2.17 0.95 14.58
CA TRP A 68 2.32 -0.23 15.42
C TRP A 68 2.24 -1.52 14.61
N THR A 69 2.70 -2.61 15.21
CA THR A 69 2.46 -3.97 14.72
C THR A 69 1.28 -4.56 15.49
N ASN A 70 0.34 -5.18 14.78
CA ASN A 70 -0.80 -5.85 15.42
C ASN A 70 -0.41 -7.28 15.87
N ARG A 71 -1.35 -8.01 16.49
CA ARG A 71 -1.15 -9.40 16.94
C ARG A 71 -0.70 -10.36 15.83
N TRP A 72 -1.02 -10.05 14.58
CA TRP A 72 -0.66 -10.83 13.39
C TRP A 72 0.65 -10.36 12.74
N GLY A 73 1.40 -9.46 13.38
CA GLY A 73 2.66 -8.93 12.85
C GLY A 73 2.50 -7.93 11.70
N GLN A 74 1.27 -7.51 11.39
CA GLN A 74 1.02 -6.56 10.32
C GLN A 74 1.26 -5.13 10.82
N VAL A 75 1.97 -4.34 10.03
CA VAL A 75 2.16 -2.91 10.29
C VAL A 75 0.85 -2.17 10.03
N ARG A 76 0.51 -1.28 10.96
CA ARG A 76 -0.71 -0.49 11.00
C ARG A 76 -0.34 0.92 11.42
N CYS A 77 -0.91 1.92 10.77
CA CYS A 77 -0.67 3.32 11.10
C CYS A 77 -1.99 4.08 11.19
N TRP A 78 -1.97 5.20 11.90
CA TRP A 78 -3.10 6.15 11.98
C TRP A 78 -3.14 7.09 10.77
N ARG A 79 -1.98 7.42 10.21
CA ARG A 79 -1.70 8.37 9.13
C ARG A 79 -0.44 7.97 8.38
#